data_AF-A0A531LH24-F1
#
_entry.id   AF-A0A531LH24-F1
#
_cell.length_a   1.000
_cell.length_b   1.000
_cell.length_c   1.000
_cell.angle_alpha   90.00
_cell.angle_beta   90.00
_cell.angle_gamma   90.00
#
_symmetry.space_group_name_H-M   'P 1'
#
loop_
_entity.id
_entity.type
_entity.pdbx_description
1 polymer ?
#
loop_
_entity_poly.entity_id
_entity_poly.type
_entity_poly.pdbx_seq_one_letter_code
_entity_poly.pdbx_strand_id
1 'polypeptide(L)'
;NLYVRHSGGFERPSQADEFANRTYDAFRAAFDAQYQGKRIPLELGFHFTLMNDGAYWKALERFAGEVCTRPDVECLSYRDFVSRRRDGEKQASVGAD
;
A
#
# COMPACT_ATOMS: atom_id res chain seq x y z
N ASN A 1 -10.86 7.19 -3.42
CA ASN A 1 -11.41 6.27 -2.41
C ASN A 1 -12.05 5.08 -3.12
N LEU A 2 -11.60 3.85 -2.83
CA LEU A 2 -12.10 2.63 -3.48
C LEU A 2 -13.52 2.25 -3.05
N TYR A 3 -13.93 2.55 -1.82
CA TYR A 3 -15.30 2.35 -1.34
C TYR A 3 -16.33 3.07 -2.20
N VAL A 4 -16.09 4.35 -2.46
CA VAL A 4 -16.95 5.13 -3.36
C VAL A 4 -16.93 4.58 -4.79
N ARG A 5 -15.75 4.19 -5.31
CA ARG A 5 -15.64 3.67 -6.69
C ARG A 5 -16.31 2.31 -6.89
N HIS A 6 -16.25 1.43 -5.89
CA HIS A 6 -16.77 0.07 -6.00
C HIS A 6 -18.26 0.00 -5.72
N SER A 7 -18.72 0.68 -4.67
CA SER A 7 -20.11 0.52 -4.21
C SER A 7 -20.96 1.78 -4.27
N GLY A 8 -20.39 2.92 -4.68
CA GLY A 8 -21.05 4.22 -4.65
C GLY A 8 -21.09 4.83 -3.25
N GLY A 9 -20.31 4.31 -2.29
CA GLY A 9 -20.31 4.77 -0.91
C GLY A 9 -21.37 4.11 -0.02
N PHE A 10 -21.95 3.00 -0.48
CA PHE A 10 -22.93 2.19 0.26
C PHE A 10 -22.39 0.78 0.53
N GLU A 11 -22.79 0.19 1.64
CA GLU A 11 -22.43 -1.20 1.97
C GLU A 11 -23.06 -2.17 0.97
N ARG A 12 -22.24 -3.06 0.40
CA ARG A 12 -22.67 -4.15 -0.50
C ARG A 12 -21.95 -5.46 -0.11
N PRO A 13 -22.32 -6.08 1.02
CA PRO A 13 -21.62 -7.25 1.55
C PRO A 13 -21.62 -8.44 0.58
N SER A 14 -22.67 -8.60 -0.23
CA SER A 14 -22.73 -9.65 -1.26
C SER A 14 -21.68 -9.51 -2.38
N GLN A 15 -21.01 -8.36 -2.48
CA GLN A 15 -19.95 -8.08 -3.46
C GLN A 15 -18.56 -7.97 -2.81
N ALA A 16 -18.44 -8.30 -1.51
CA ALA A 16 -17.21 -8.12 -0.76
C ALA A 16 -16.00 -8.83 -1.38
N ASP A 17 -16.17 -10.06 -1.84
CA ASP A 17 -15.07 -10.84 -2.44
C ASP A 17 -14.64 -10.26 -3.81
N GLU A 18 -15.59 -9.79 -4.62
CA GLU A 18 -15.27 -9.09 -5.87
C GLU A 18 -14.46 -7.82 -5.58
N PHE A 19 -14.91 -7.04 -4.59
CA PHE A 19 -14.23 -5.80 -4.21
C PHE A 19 -12.87 -6.05 -3.58
N ALA A 20 -12.70 -7.13 -2.82
CA ALA A 20 -11.42 -7.54 -2.27
C ALA A 20 -10.43 -7.88 -3.41
N ASN A 21 -10.85 -8.68 -4.39
CA ASN A 21 -10.01 -9.04 -5.54
C ASN A 21 -9.62 -7.81 -6.37
N ARG A 22 -10.59 -6.95 -6.71
CA ARG A 22 -10.32 -5.72 -7.47
C ARG A 22 -9.41 -4.75 -6.72
N THR A 23 -9.54 -4.69 -5.39
CA THR A 23 -8.67 -3.88 -4.54
C THR A 23 -7.25 -4.44 -4.51
N TYR A 24 -7.11 -5.76 -4.37
CA TYR A 24 -5.82 -6.44 -4.41
C TYR A 24 -5.12 -6.22 -5.75
N ASP A 25 -5.83 -6.38 -6.87
CA ASP A 25 -5.29 -6.14 -8.21
C ASP A 25 -4.80 -4.69 -8.37
N ALA A 26 -5.55 -3.73 -7.84
CA ALA A 26 -5.15 -2.33 -7.84
C ALA A 26 -3.88 -2.07 -7.02
N PHE A 27 -3.74 -2.71 -5.84
CA PHE A 27 -2.52 -2.59 -5.04
C PHE A 27 -1.32 -3.25 -5.72
N ARG A 28 -1.49 -4.44 -6.29
CA ARG A 28 -0.46 -5.13 -7.07
C ARG A 28 0.01 -4.31 -8.24
N ALA A 29 -0.91 -3.77 -9.04
CA ALA A 29 -0.57 -2.93 -10.19
C ALA A 29 0.23 -1.68 -9.76
N ALA A 30 -0.19 -1.02 -8.68
CA ALA A 30 0.52 0.14 -8.14
C ALA A 30 1.93 -0.21 -7.64
N PHE A 31 2.07 -1.35 -6.95
CA PHE A 31 3.36 -1.86 -6.49
C PHE A 31 4.26 -2.23 -7.66
N ASP A 32 3.78 -3.03 -8.62
CA ASP A 32 4.56 -3.53 -9.74
C ASP A 32 5.08 -2.37 -10.60
N ALA A 33 4.29 -1.30 -10.78
CA ALA A 33 4.74 -0.09 -11.47
C ALA A 33 5.94 0.58 -10.78
N GLN A 34 6.01 0.57 -9.45
CA GLN A 34 7.16 1.13 -8.72
C GLN A 34 8.31 0.15 -8.62
N TYR A 35 8.01 -1.12 -8.40
CA TYR A 35 8.98 -2.19 -8.25
C TYR A 35 9.78 -2.44 -9.53
N GLN A 36 9.14 -2.31 -10.69
CA GLN A 36 9.80 -2.44 -12.00
C GLN A 36 10.29 -1.10 -12.55
N GLY A 37 9.98 0.01 -11.86
CA GLY A 37 10.19 1.36 -12.35
C GLY A 37 11.06 2.20 -11.41
N LYS A 38 10.58 3.41 -11.13
CA LYS A 38 11.33 4.45 -10.42
C LYS A 38 11.51 4.19 -8.92
N ARG A 39 10.92 3.12 -8.37
CA ARG A 39 10.96 2.78 -6.95
C ARG A 39 10.52 3.93 -6.04
N ILE A 40 9.50 4.71 -6.45
CA ILE A 40 8.90 5.73 -5.60
C ILE A 40 8.12 5.01 -4.48
N PRO A 41 8.21 5.44 -3.21
CA PRO A 41 7.46 4.82 -2.12
C PRO A 41 5.96 4.75 -2.42
N LEU A 42 5.37 3.57 -2.24
CA LEU A 42 3.93 3.36 -2.36
C LEU A 42 3.27 3.54 -1.00
N GLU A 43 2.34 4.49 -0.91
CA GLU A 43 1.52 4.72 0.29
C GLU A 43 0.08 4.23 0.03
N LEU A 44 -0.44 3.42 0.94
CA LEU A 44 -1.82 2.90 0.88
C LEU A 44 -2.60 3.38 2.10
N GLY A 45 -3.54 4.31 1.90
CA GLY A 45 -4.39 4.86 2.96
C GLY A 45 -5.65 4.02 3.22
N PHE A 46 -5.96 3.78 4.50
CA PHE A 46 -7.09 2.94 4.94
C PHE A 46 -7.98 3.62 5.98
N HIS A 47 -9.20 3.09 6.08
CA HIS A 47 -10.13 3.39 7.15
C HIS A 47 -10.20 2.17 8.08
N PHE A 48 -10.34 2.41 9.39
CA PHE A 48 -10.48 1.35 10.38
C PHE A 48 -11.87 0.69 10.37
N THR A 49 -12.87 1.29 9.72
CA THR A 49 -14.18 0.68 9.51
C THR A 49 -14.09 -0.45 8.49
N LEU A 50 -14.71 -1.59 8.79
CA LEU A 50 -14.79 -2.76 7.91
C LEU A 50 -15.82 -2.58 6.78
N MET A 51 -15.55 -1.61 5.90
CA MET A 51 -16.42 -1.32 4.76
C MET A 51 -16.50 -2.49 3.78
N ASN A 52 -17.69 -2.72 3.22
CA ASN A 52 -18.05 -3.85 2.36
C ASN A 52 -17.59 -5.19 2.93
N ASP A 53 -18.01 -5.49 4.17
CA ASP A 53 -17.68 -6.74 4.88
C ASP A 53 -16.16 -7.02 4.93
N GLY A 54 -15.40 -5.94 5.18
CA GLY A 54 -13.94 -6.00 5.32
C GLY A 54 -13.18 -6.24 4.01
N ALA A 55 -13.80 -6.08 2.84
CA ALA A 55 -13.17 -6.33 1.53
C ALA A 55 -11.79 -5.69 1.36
N TYR A 56 -11.64 -4.43 1.81
CA TYR A 56 -10.38 -3.69 1.65
C TYR A 56 -9.29 -4.18 2.60
N TRP A 57 -9.65 -4.58 3.83
CA TRP A 57 -8.73 -5.17 4.79
C TRP A 57 -8.24 -6.54 4.32
N LYS A 58 -9.14 -7.40 3.84
CA LYS A 58 -8.79 -8.70 3.22
C LYS A 58 -7.77 -8.52 2.09
N ALA A 59 -7.98 -7.51 1.23
CA ALA A 59 -7.05 -7.19 0.15
C ALA A 59 -5.68 -6.70 0.64
N LEU A 60 -5.67 -5.85 1.67
CA LEU A 60 -4.44 -5.34 2.30
C LEU A 60 -3.62 -6.48 2.92
N GLU A 61 -4.25 -7.33 3.72
CA GLU A 61 -3.59 -8.44 4.40
C GLU A 61 -2.92 -9.38 3.40
N ARG A 62 -3.63 -9.76 2.34
CA ARG A 62 -3.08 -10.56 1.24
C ARG A 62 -1.91 -9.86 0.56
N PHE A 63 -2.08 -8.60 0.17
CA PHE A 63 -1.03 -7.83 -0.48
C PHE A 63 0.23 -7.73 0.39
N ALA A 64 0.08 -7.36 1.66
CA ALA A 64 1.18 -7.19 2.60
C ALA A 64 1.91 -8.51 2.86
N GLY A 65 1.18 -9.63 3.02
CA GLY A 65 1.79 -10.95 3.22
C GLY A 65 2.70 -11.39 2.07
N GLU A 66 2.36 -11.02 0.83
CA GLU A 66 3.15 -11.35 -0.36
C GLU A 66 4.28 -10.35 -0.67
N VAL A 67 4.08 -9.07 -0.32
CA VAL A 67 4.97 -7.97 -0.72
C VAL A 67 5.99 -7.64 0.36
N CYS A 68 5.55 -7.53 1.61
CA CYS A 68 6.41 -7.13 2.72
C CYS A 68 7.44 -8.21 3.11
N THR A 69 7.30 -9.43 2.58
CA THR A 69 8.21 -10.56 2.81
C THR A 69 9.30 -10.67 1.75
N ARG A 70 9.28 -9.82 0.72
CA ARG A 70 10.30 -9.80 -0.34
C ARG A 70 11.60 -9.18 0.18
N PRO A 71 12.78 -9.71 -0.21
CA PRO A 71 14.07 -9.28 0.35
C PRO A 71 14.45 -7.83 0.04
N ASP A 72 13.90 -7.25 -1.05
CA ASP A 72 14.19 -5.88 -1.48
C ASP A 72 12.99 -4.93 -1.29
N VAL A 73 12.08 -5.28 -0.37
CA VAL A 73 10.91 -4.47 -0.02
C VAL A 73 10.89 -4.21 1.48
N GLU A 74 10.60 -2.96 1.86
CA GLU A 74 10.40 -2.58 3.25
C GLU A 74 9.00 -2.02 3.45
N CYS A 75 8.23 -2.62 4.36
CA CYS A 75 6.96 -2.08 4.84
C CYS A 75 7.21 -1.37 6.17
N LEU A 76 7.20 -0.03 6.13
CA LEU A 76 7.62 0.83 7.24
C LEU A 76 6.49 1.73 7.71
N SER A 77 6.63 2.25 8.94
CA SER A 77 5.84 3.40 9.36
C SER A 77 6.33 4.67 8.65
N TYR A 78 5.44 5.66 8.50
CA TYR A 78 5.82 6.96 7.93
C TYR A 78 6.94 7.64 8.74
N ARG A 79 6.93 7.49 10.07
CA ARG A 79 8.00 8.00 10.95
C ARG A 79 9.36 7.39 10.57
N ASP A 80 9.42 6.07 10.41
CA ASP A 80 10.68 5.39 10.14
C ASP A 80 11.18 5.71 8.73
N PHE A 81 10.27 5.86 7.76
CA PHE A 81 10.61 6.34 6.41
C PHE A 81 11.25 7.74 6.44
N VAL A 82 10.64 8.70 7.14
CA VAL A 82 11.17 10.07 7.24
C VAL A 82 12.52 10.09 7.94
N SER A 83 12.70 9.33 9.03
CA SER A 83 13.98 9.23 9.73
C SER A 83 15.08 8.71 8.81
N ARG A 84 14.85 7.59 8.12
CA ARG A 84 15.85 6.99 7.21
C ARG A 84 16.19 7.91 6.03
N ARG A 85 15.20 8.59 5.47
CA ARG A 85 15.43 9.52 4.36
C ARG A 85 16.35 10.67 4.77
N ARG A 86 16.11 11.26 5.94
CA ARG A 86 16.96 12.34 6.49
C ARG A 86 18.38 11.86 6.74
N ASP A 87 18.55 10.64 7.24
CA ASP A 87 19.88 10.07 7.49
C ASP A 87 20.63 9.81 6.18
N GLY A 88 19.95 9.32 5.15
CA GLY A 88 20.53 9.17 3.80
C GLY A 88 20.93 10.51 3.16
N GLU A 89 20.09 11.55 3.31
CA GLU A 89 20.41 12.91 2.83
C GLU A 89 21.64 13.49 3.55
N LYS A 90 21.77 13.29 4.87
CA LYS A 90 22.97 13.69 5.63
C LYS A 90 24.21 12.94 5.17
N GLN A 91 24.12 11.63 4.95
CA GLN A 91 25.24 10.82 4.46
C GLN A 91 25.73 11.27 3.08
N ALA A 92 24.81 11.62 2.18
CA ALA A 92 25.16 12.16 0.87
C ALA A 92 25.90 13.52 0.97
N SER A 93 25.52 14.37 1.93
CA SER A 93 26.17 15.68 2.12
C SER A 93 27.57 15.62 2.71
N VAL A 94 27.93 14.58 3.47
CA VAL A 94 29.27 14.45 4.07
C VAL A 94 30.29 13.78 3.13
N GLY A 95 29.83 13.12 2.06
CA GLY A 95 30.69 12.44 1.09
C GLY A 95 31.00 13.27 -0.17
N ALA A 96 30.64 14.56 -0.18
CA ALA A 96 30.79 15.45 -1.34
C ALA A 96 32.02 16.38 -1.27
N ASP A 97 32.94 16.14 -0.32
CA ASP A 97 34.19 16.88 -0.11
C ASP A 97 35.42 16.11 -0.64
#